data_AF-A0A7J4NXI6-F1
#
_entry.id   AF-A0A7J4NXI6-F1
#
_cell.length_a   1.000
_cell.length_b   1.000
_cell.length_c   1.000
_cell.angle_alpha   90.00
_cell.angle_beta   90.00
_cell.angle_gamma   90.00
#
_symmetry.space_group_name_H-M   'P 1'
#
loop_
_entity.id
_entity.type
_entity.pdbx_description
1 polymer ?
#
loop_
_entity_poly.entity_id
_entity_poly.type
_entity_poly.pdbx_seq_one_letter_code
_entity_poly.pdbx_strand_id
1 'polypeptide(L)'
;GRRIMAEAGLGENFLYSGLHSVGVVEFEPPIFGPGSGEVLRENMVISVDIPVFNAPWGGLRVEDGYLITGDGCEKLNRKGFNEGL
;
A
#
# COMPACT_ATOMS: atom_id res chain seq x y z
N GLY A 1 6.20 -4.23 -2.94
CA GLY A 1 5.28 -5.22 -2.35
C GLY A 1 5.51 -6.62 -2.89
N ARG A 2 4.76 -7.03 -3.92
CA ARG A 2 4.68 -8.43 -4.41
C ARG A 2 6.00 -9.19 -4.48
N ARG A 3 7.03 -8.63 -5.14
CA ARG A 3 8.34 -9.29 -5.27
C ARG A 3 8.98 -9.59 -3.92
N ILE A 4 8.99 -8.62 -3.01
CA ILE A 4 9.53 -8.77 -1.63
C ILE A 4 8.75 -9.87 -0.89
N MET A 5 7.43 -9.89 -1.03
CA MET A 5 6.58 -10.91 -0.38
C MET A 5 6.85 -12.31 -0.93
N ALA A 6 7.03 -12.45 -2.24
CA ALA A 6 7.39 -13.71 -2.88
C ALA A 6 8.79 -14.20 -2.44
N GLU A 7 9.78 -13.29 -2.41
CA GLU A 7 11.14 -13.58 -1.92
C GLU A 7 11.14 -14.02 -0.44
N ALA A 8 10.18 -13.53 0.36
CA ALA A 8 9.97 -13.92 1.76
C ALA A 8 9.12 -15.20 1.94
N GLY A 9 8.68 -15.87 0.87
CA GLY A 9 7.83 -17.06 0.94
C GLY A 9 6.36 -16.79 1.28
N LEU A 10 5.92 -15.53 1.19
CA LEU A 10 4.55 -15.07 1.48
C LEU A 10 3.78 -14.65 0.22
N GLY A 11 4.26 -15.05 -0.97
CA GLY A 11 3.66 -14.66 -2.25
C GLY A 11 2.20 -15.08 -2.40
N GLU A 12 1.85 -16.29 -1.96
CA GLU A 12 0.47 -16.81 -1.98
C GLU A 12 -0.45 -16.12 -0.97
N ASN A 13 0.13 -15.47 0.04
CA ASN A 13 -0.60 -14.72 1.07
C ASN A 13 -0.90 -13.27 0.64
N PHE A 14 -0.32 -12.79 -0.47
CA PHE A 14 -0.53 -11.45 -1.02
C PHE A 14 -1.70 -11.44 -2.01
N LEU A 15 -2.91 -11.25 -1.51
CA LEU A 15 -4.14 -11.54 -2.27
C LEU A 15 -4.60 -10.45 -3.25
N TYR A 16 -4.20 -9.19 -3.06
CA TYR A 16 -4.65 -8.08 -3.90
C TYR A 16 -3.62 -6.94 -3.99
N SER A 17 -3.83 -6.01 -4.93
CA SER A 17 -3.04 -4.77 -5.00
C SER A 17 -3.62 -3.74 -4.03
N GLY A 18 -2.92 -3.45 -2.94
CA GLY A 18 -3.33 -2.41 -1.99
C GLY A 18 -2.80 -1.02 -2.35
N LEU A 19 -2.61 -0.70 -3.63
CA LEU A 19 -2.24 0.66 -4.02
C LEU A 19 -3.44 1.35 -4.67
N HIS A 20 -3.92 2.42 -4.05
CA HIS A 20 -5.09 3.17 -4.50
C HIS A 20 -5.01 4.63 -4.07
N SER A 21 -5.75 5.49 -4.75
CA SER A 21 -5.98 6.84 -4.28
C SER A 21 -6.95 6.87 -3.09
N VAL A 22 -6.84 7.96 -2.33
CA VAL A 22 -7.67 8.24 -1.17
C VAL A 22 -8.12 9.69 -1.24
N GLY A 23 -9.40 9.92 -0.96
CA GLY A 23 -9.97 11.25 -0.94
C GLY A 23 -11.24 11.28 -0.11
N VAL A 24 -12.38 11.47 -0.76
CA VAL A 24 -13.69 11.38 -0.08
C VAL A 24 -14.03 9.90 0.18
N VAL A 25 -13.61 9.02 -0.71
CA VAL A 25 -13.75 7.57 -0.55
C VAL A 25 -12.39 6.99 -0.19
N GLU A 26 -12.38 6.03 0.74
CA GLU A 26 -11.16 5.41 1.24
C GLU A 26 -10.42 4.64 0.13
N PHE A 27 -11.15 3.90 -0.71
CA PHE A 27 -10.61 3.21 -1.87
C PHE A 27 -11.17 3.78 -3.17
N GLU A 28 -10.50 4.79 -3.73
CA GLU A 28 -10.93 5.46 -4.97
C GLU A 28 -9.91 5.34 -6.12
N PRO A 29 -10.36 5.45 -7.38
CA PRO A 29 -9.46 5.53 -8.51
C PRO A 29 -8.55 6.77 -8.44
N PRO A 30 -7.32 6.69 -8.98
CA PRO A 30 -6.73 5.51 -9.62
C PRO A 30 -6.41 4.34 -8.66
N ILE A 31 -6.65 3.12 -9.14
CA ILE A 31 -6.25 1.87 -8.47
C ILE A 31 -5.05 1.29 -9.22
N PHE A 32 -3.94 1.08 -8.53
CA PHE A 32 -2.67 0.70 -9.13
C PHE A 32 -2.47 -0.81 -9.04
N GLY A 33 -2.77 -1.51 -10.14
CA GLY A 33 -2.49 -2.93 -10.34
C GLY A 33 -1.35 -3.19 -11.34
N PRO A 34 -0.95 -4.46 -11.56
CA PRO A 34 0.16 -4.82 -12.46
C PRO A 34 -0.03 -4.39 -13.91
N GLY A 35 -1.28 -4.20 -14.36
CA GLY A 35 -1.62 -3.71 -15.70
C GLY A 35 -2.01 -2.23 -15.74
N SER A 36 -1.87 -1.49 -14.64
CA SER A 36 -2.22 -0.06 -14.63
C SER A 36 -1.16 0.75 -15.38
N GLY A 37 -1.62 1.59 -16.31
CA GLY A 37 -0.78 2.60 -16.99
C GLY A 37 -0.86 3.99 -16.33
N GLU A 38 -1.54 4.10 -15.19
CA GLU A 38 -1.71 5.36 -14.49
C GLU A 38 -0.40 5.89 -13.92
N VAL A 39 -0.23 7.20 -13.97
CA VAL A 39 0.97 7.90 -13.53
C VAL A 39 0.64 8.72 -12.29
N LEU A 40 1.49 8.60 -11.26
CA LEU A 40 1.39 9.42 -10.05
C LEU A 40 1.59 10.89 -10.41
N ARG A 41 0.71 11.75 -9.91
CA ARG A 41 0.79 13.20 -10.10
C ARG A 41 0.89 13.90 -8.76
N GLU A 42 1.56 15.04 -8.75
CA GLU A 42 1.64 15.92 -7.60
C GLU A 42 0.23 16.24 -7.07
N ASN A 43 0.11 16.30 -5.74
CA ASN A 43 -1.14 16.45 -4.97
C ASN A 43 -2.08 15.23 -4.94
N MET A 44 -1.70 14.10 -5.54
CA MET A 44 -2.40 12.84 -5.26
C MET A 44 -2.11 12.38 -3.83
N VAL A 45 -3.13 11.83 -3.16
CA VAL A 45 -2.97 11.06 -1.92
C VAL A 45 -3.15 9.60 -2.25
N ILE A 46 -2.16 8.79 -1.91
CA ILE A 46 -2.08 7.36 -2.22
C ILE A 46 -1.97 6.57 -0.92
N SER A 47 -2.77 5.52 -0.79
CA SER A 47 -2.54 4.48 0.21
C SER A 47 -1.65 3.38 -0.37
N VAL A 48 -0.65 2.97 0.41
CA VAL A 48 0.17 1.78 0.16
C VAL A 48 -0.15 0.74 1.23
N ASP A 49 -1.07 -0.15 0.89
CA ASP A 49 -1.55 -1.27 1.69
C ASP A 49 -0.85 -2.58 1.25
N ILE A 50 -0.15 -3.21 2.19
CA ILE A 50 0.52 -4.50 2.04
C ILE A 50 -0.20 -5.55 2.90
N PRO A 51 -1.03 -6.40 2.28
CA PRO A 51 -1.72 -7.47 2.99
C PRO A 51 -0.88 -8.75 3.10
N VAL A 52 -1.06 -9.46 4.22
CA VAL A 52 -0.69 -10.87 4.40
C VAL A 52 -1.89 -11.58 5.01
N PHE A 53 -2.52 -12.47 4.24
CA PHE A 53 -3.67 -13.25 4.72
C PHE A 53 -3.41 -14.74 4.61
N ASN A 54 -4.14 -15.53 5.40
CA ASN A 54 -4.08 -17.01 5.38
C ASN A 54 -2.70 -17.58 5.74
N ALA A 55 -1.89 -16.85 6.50
CA ALA A 55 -0.67 -17.43 7.06
C ALA A 55 -1.03 -18.34 8.26
N PRO A 56 -0.18 -19.32 8.63
CA PRO A 56 -0.46 -20.21 9.77
C PRO A 56 -0.66 -19.48 11.11
N TRP A 57 -0.11 -18.27 11.22
CA TRP A 57 -0.22 -17.39 12.38
C TRP A 57 -1.36 -16.35 12.27
N GLY A 58 -2.19 -16.45 11.22
CA GLY A 58 -3.28 -15.53 10.93
C GLY A 58 -2.94 -14.61 9.76
N GLY A 59 -3.21 -13.32 9.93
CA GLY A 59 -2.95 -12.33 8.90
C GLY A 59 -2.68 -10.96 9.52
N LEU A 60 -2.01 -10.12 8.75
CA LEU A 60 -1.77 -8.73 9.11
C LEU A 60 -1.86 -7.87 7.86
N ARG A 61 -2.05 -6.59 8.11
CA ARG A 61 -2.04 -5.58 7.07
C ARG A 61 -1.29 -4.37 7.58
N VAL A 62 -0.35 -3.89 6.78
CA VAL A 62 0.37 -2.64 7.07
C VAL A 62 0.04 -1.66 5.96
N GLU A 63 -0.39 -0.48 6.37
CA GLU A 63 -0.88 0.55 5.47
C GLU A 63 -0.32 1.90 5.89
N ASP A 64 0.24 2.61 4.91
CA ASP A 64 0.74 3.96 5.06
C ASP A 64 0.19 4.84 3.94
N GLY A 65 -0.21 6.07 4.31
CA GLY A 65 -0.70 7.07 3.37
C GLY A 65 0.39 8.05 2.97
N TYR A 66 0.41 8.43 1.69
CA TYR A 66 1.42 9.32 1.13
C TYR A 66 0.80 10.42 0.27
N LEU A 67 1.25 11.66 0.48
CA LEU A 67 1.03 12.78 -0.44
C LEU A 67 2.15 12.78 -1.49
N ILE A 68 1.80 12.78 -2.77
CA ILE A 68 2.78 12.92 -3.86
C ILE A 68 3.18 14.39 -4.01
N THR A 69 4.48 14.67 -3.97
CA THR A 69 5.06 16.00 -4.16
C THR A 69 5.72 16.10 -5.54
N GLY A 70 6.11 17.30 -5.97
CA GLY A 70 6.81 17.49 -7.26
C GLY A 70 8.13 16.73 -7.39
N ASP A 71 8.75 16.32 -6.28
CA ASP A 71 10.06 15.66 -6.21
C ASP A 71 10.03 14.30 -5.49
N GLY A 72 8.86 13.80 -5.07
CA GLY A 72 8.75 12.55 -4.32
C GLY A 72 7.40 12.36 -3.62
N CYS A 73 7.45 12.04 -2.34
CA CYS A 73 6.26 11.87 -1.51
C CYS A 73 6.51 12.16 -0.03
N GLU A 74 5.46 12.57 0.67
CA GLU A 74 5.45 12.79 2.12
C GLU A 74 4.50 11.77 2.78
N LYS A 75 4.99 11.08 3.83
CA LYS A 75 4.17 10.15 4.61
C LYS A 75 3.22 10.92 5.52
N LEU A 76 1.94 10.57 5.51
CA LEU A 76 0.88 11.29 6.22
C LEU A 76 0.59 10.75 7.62
N ASN A 77 0.82 9.45 7.86
CA ASN A 77 0.62 8.83 9.16
C ASN A 77 1.92 8.82 10.00
N ARG A 78 1.78 9.06 11.30
CA ARG A 78 2.91 9.36 12.20
C ARG A 78 3.47 8.16 12.96
N LYS A 79 2.70 7.09 13.13
CA LYS A 79 3.14 5.92 13.89
C LYS A 79 3.86 4.93 13.00
N GLY A 80 5.09 4.59 13.38
CA GLY A 80 5.80 3.44 12.82
C GLY A 80 5.19 2.13 13.32
N PHE A 81 5.34 1.06 12.52
CA PHE A 81 4.89 -0.29 12.88
C PHE A 81 5.41 -0.75 14.25
N ASN A 82 6.62 -0.33 14.63
CA ASN A 82 7.27 -0.71 15.89
C ASN A 82 7.02 0.25 17.07
N GLU A 83 6.22 1.31 16.90
CA GLU A 83 6.07 2.37 17.91
C GLU A 83 4.86 2.17 18.85
N GLY A 84 4.33 0.94 18.92
CA GLY A 84 3.18 0.60 19.76
C GLY A 84 3.10 -0.86 20.19
N LEU A 85 4.18 -1.61 20.01
CA LEU A 85 4.37 -2.98 20.52
C LEU A 85 5.34 -2.95 21.70
#